data_AF-A0A8I2YFR9-F1
#
_entry.id   AF-A0A8I2YFR9-F1
#
_cell.length_a   1.000
_cell.length_b   1.000
_cell.length_c   1.000
_cell.angle_alpha   90.00
_cell.angle_beta   90.00
_cell.angle_gamma   90.00
#
_symmetry.space_group_name_H-M   'P 1'
#
loop_
_entity.id
_entity.type
_entity.pdbx_description
1 polymer ?
#
loop_
_entity_poly.entity_id
_entity_poly.type
_entity_poly.pdbx_seq_one_letter_code
_entity_poly.pdbx_strand_id
1 'polypeptide(L)'
;MAHDESRYPNPHAFMPERFLNDDGSLKPDDTQHLAFGFGRRMCVGRHFADTSVWAVMAKVLAVFKILRPLDKNGVEMPVEPRFSNGTAM
;
A
#
# COMPACT_ATOMS: atom_id res chain seq x y z
N MET A 1 -16.34 -2.69 -1.24
CA MET A 1 -15.47 -3.88 -1.39
C MET A 1 -14.12 -3.68 -0.73
N ALA A 2 -13.20 -2.85 -1.26
CA ALA A 2 -11.87 -2.67 -0.66
C ALA A 2 -11.87 -1.89 0.69
N HIS A 3 -12.90 -1.08 0.96
CA HIS A 3 -13.10 -0.37 2.24
C HIS A 3 -14.35 -0.85 2.98
N ASP A 4 -14.79 -2.07 2.74
CA ASP A 4 -15.94 -2.64 3.46
C ASP A 4 -15.53 -3.01 4.90
N GLU A 5 -16.12 -2.35 5.90
CA GLU A 5 -15.79 -2.57 7.32
C GLU A 5 -16.10 -4.00 7.79
N SER A 6 -17.07 -4.68 7.17
CA SER A 6 -17.40 -6.07 7.52
C SER A 6 -16.28 -7.04 7.16
N ARG A 7 -15.44 -6.68 6.17
CA ARG A 7 -14.30 -7.46 5.70
C ARG A 7 -12.97 -6.93 6.23
N TYR A 8 -12.82 -5.61 6.25
CA TYR A 8 -11.59 -4.92 6.65
C TYR A 8 -11.91 -3.94 7.78
N PRO A 9 -11.83 -4.38 9.06
CA PRO A 9 -12.02 -3.48 10.20
C PRO A 9 -11.05 -2.29 10.15
N ASN A 10 -11.53 -1.07 10.42
CA ASN A 10 -10.77 0.17 10.22
C ASN A 10 -10.17 0.28 8.80
N PRO A 11 -11.00 0.24 7.73
CA PRO A 11 -10.52 0.11 6.36
C PRO A 11 -9.73 1.33 5.87
N HIS A 12 -9.91 2.49 6.51
CA HIS A 12 -9.19 3.73 6.21
C HIS A 12 -7.84 3.84 6.92
N ALA A 13 -7.54 2.95 7.88
CA ALA A 13 -6.24 2.91 8.53
C ALA A 13 -5.23 2.17 7.65
N PHE A 14 -4.03 2.74 7.49
CA PHE A 14 -2.93 2.05 6.84
C PHE A 14 -2.40 0.95 7.78
N MET A 15 -2.84 -0.29 7.57
CA MET A 15 -2.49 -1.46 8.39
C MET A 15 -1.99 -2.63 7.52
N PRO A 16 -0.71 -2.62 7.09
CA PRO A 16 -0.13 -3.68 6.25
C PRO A 16 -0.22 -5.08 6.88
N GLU A 17 -0.13 -5.16 8.21
CA GLU A 17 -0.14 -6.40 8.98
C GLU A 17 -1.43 -7.19 8.81
N ARG A 18 -2.51 -6.54 8.37
CA ARG A 18 -3.80 -7.22 8.16
C ARG A 18 -3.75 -8.32 7.10
N PHE A 19 -2.76 -8.28 6.22
CA PHE A 19 -2.52 -9.26 5.15
C PHE A 19 -1.53 -10.37 5.55
N LEU A 20 -1.03 -10.37 6.79
CA LEU A 20 -0.04 -11.32 7.30
C LEU A 20 -0.63 -12.22 8.38
N ASN A 21 -0.28 -13.50 8.36
CA ASN A 21 -0.45 -14.40 9.51
C ASN A 21 0.56 -14.06 10.60
N ASP A 22 0.37 -14.60 11.80
CA ASP A 22 1.23 -14.35 12.96
C ASP A 22 2.68 -14.81 12.75
N ASP A 23 2.90 -15.78 11.85
CA ASP A 23 4.22 -16.26 11.45
C ASP A 23 4.88 -15.41 10.34
N GLY A 24 4.22 -14.33 9.91
CA GLY A 24 4.68 -13.44 8.85
C GLY A 24 4.41 -13.94 7.43
N SER A 25 3.78 -15.12 7.26
CA SER A 25 3.34 -15.58 5.95
C SER A 25 2.14 -14.76 5.45
N LEU A 26 1.95 -14.69 4.13
CA LEU A 26 0.78 -14.00 3.57
C LEU A 26 -0.49 -14.78 3.91
N LYS A 27 -1.53 -14.07 4.35
CA LYS A 27 -2.87 -14.65 4.46
C LYS A 27 -3.34 -15.10 3.07
N PRO A 28 -3.98 -16.27 2.94
CA PRO A 28 -4.65 -16.66 1.71
C PRO A 28 -5.91 -15.81 1.51
N ASP A 29 -5.73 -14.57 1.06
CA ASP A 29 -6.81 -13.66 0.71
C ASP A 29 -6.77 -13.35 -0.80
N ASP A 30 -7.83 -13.72 -1.51
CA ASP A 30 -7.93 -13.63 -2.98
C ASP A 30 -8.14 -12.18 -3.49
N THR A 31 -8.06 -11.20 -2.60
CA THR A 31 -8.33 -9.79 -2.93
C THR A 31 -7.14 -8.96 -3.31
N GLN A 32 -5.93 -9.51 -3.31
CA GLN A 32 -4.76 -8.78 -3.78
C GLN A 32 -4.95 -8.25 -5.21
N HIS A 33 -5.80 -8.91 -5.99
CA HIS A 33 -6.13 -8.53 -7.36
C HIS A 33 -7.35 -7.60 -7.50
N LEU A 34 -8.07 -7.27 -6.41
CA LEU A 34 -9.23 -6.35 -6.45
C LEU A 34 -8.89 -5.02 -7.15
N ALA A 35 -7.67 -4.51 -6.90
CA ALA A 35 -7.18 -3.26 -7.48
C ALA A 35 -7.05 -3.31 -9.01
N PHE A 36 -6.96 -4.51 -9.59
CA PHE A 36 -6.75 -4.73 -11.03
C PHE A 36 -8.02 -5.18 -11.77
N GLY A 37 -9.16 -5.26 -11.08
CA GLY A 37 -10.44 -5.71 -11.65
C GLY A 37 -10.56 -7.23 -11.74
N PHE A 38 -11.52 -7.73 -12.53
CA PHE A 38 -11.89 -9.15 -12.57
C PHE A 38 -12.21 -9.68 -13.97
N GLY A 39 -12.12 -11.00 -14.13
CA GLY A 39 -12.56 -11.73 -15.32
C GLY A 39 -11.77 -11.39 -16.58
N ARG A 40 -12.41 -11.50 -17.75
CA ARG A 40 -11.78 -11.33 -19.07
C ARG A 40 -11.21 -9.93 -19.32
N ARG A 41 -11.55 -8.94 -18.48
CA ARG A 41 -11.12 -7.53 -18.60
C ARG A 41 -10.22 -7.10 -17.45
N MET A 42 -9.72 -8.04 -16.64
CA MET A 42 -8.74 -7.73 -15.61
C MET A 42 -7.50 -7.07 -16.24
N CYS A 43 -6.87 -6.15 -15.51
CA CYS A 43 -5.69 -5.41 -15.98
C CYS A 43 -4.59 -6.38 -16.42
N VAL A 44 -4.23 -6.32 -17.71
CA VAL A 44 -3.16 -7.13 -18.30
C VAL A 44 -1.78 -6.76 -17.76
N GLY A 45 -1.63 -5.54 -17.24
CA GLY A 45 -0.39 -5.03 -16.65
C GLY A 45 -0.14 -5.43 -15.19
N ARG A 46 -1.07 -6.15 -14.53
CA ARG A 46 -0.98 -6.45 -13.09
C ARG A 46 0.35 -7.06 -12.66
N HIS A 47 0.85 -8.05 -13.41
CA HIS A 47 2.08 -8.76 -13.07
C HIS A 47 3.32 -7.86 -13.18
N PHE A 48 3.34 -6.98 -14.18
CA PHE A 48 4.38 -5.98 -14.33
C PHE A 48 4.31 -4.95 -13.19
N ALA A 49 3.11 -4.46 -12.87
CA ALA A 49 2.90 -3.51 -11.79
C ALA A 49 3.35 -4.06 -10.43
N ASP A 50 2.92 -5.27 -10.08
CA ASP A 50 3.28 -5.94 -8.82
C ASP A 50 4.80 -6.08 -8.68
N THR A 51 5.45 -6.61 -9.73
CA THR A 51 6.91 -6.79 -9.74
C THR A 51 7.64 -5.45 -9.65
N SER A 52 7.16 -4.44 -10.37
CA SER A 52 7.79 -3.11 -10.40
C SER A 52 7.68 -2.41 -9.05
N VAL A 53 6.50 -2.40 -8.43
CA VAL A 53 6.28 -1.80 -7.11
C VAL A 53 7.11 -2.51 -6.05
N TRP A 54 7.13 -3.84 -6.07
CA TRP A 54 7.96 -4.62 -5.15
C TRP A 54 9.44 -4.26 -5.29
N ALA A 55 9.96 -4.22 -6.52
CA ALA A 55 11.35 -3.89 -6.78
C ALA A 55 11.71 -2.47 -6.35
N VAL A 56 10.82 -1.50 -6.58
CA VAL A 56 11.02 -0.12 -6.11
C VAL A 56 11.06 -0.06 -4.60
N MET A 57 10.09 -0.67 -3.90
CA MET A 57 10.05 -0.68 -2.43
C MET A 57 11.30 -1.31 -1.83
N ALA A 58 11.72 -2.48 -2.34
CA ALA A 58 12.92 -3.17 -1.87
C ALA A 58 14.17 -2.30 -2.05
N LYS A 59 14.34 -1.66 -3.20
CA LYS A 59 15.49 -0.77 -3.48
C LYS A 59 15.49 0.47 -2.61
N VAL A 60 14.33 1.10 -2.44
CA VAL A 60 14.19 2.31 -1.61
C VAL A 60 14.58 2.00 -0.17
N LEU A 61 14.05 0.90 0.40
CA LEU A 61 14.34 0.49 1.76
C LEU A 61 15.78 0.01 1.96
N ALA A 62 16.43 -0.52 0.92
CA ALA A 62 17.82 -0.95 0.98
C ALA A 62 18.83 0.21 0.99
N VAL A 63 18.51 1.33 0.33
CA VAL A 63 19.47 2.42 0.07
C VAL A 63 19.17 3.68 0.87
N PHE A 64 17.90 3.91 1.24
CA PHE A 64 17.48 5.16 1.87
C PHE A 64 16.87 4.92 3.25
N LYS A 65 17.08 5.89 4.14
CA LYS A 65 16.32 6.02 5.39
C LYS A 65 15.20 7.04 5.18
N ILE A 66 13.96 6.60 5.28
CA ILE A 66 12.79 7.46 5.16
C ILE A 66 12.53 8.12 6.53
N LEU A 67 12.63 9.44 6.58
CA LEU A 67 12.49 10.24 7.80
C LEU A 67 11.43 11.31 7.62
N ARG A 68 10.91 11.83 8.74
CA ARG A 68 10.03 13.01 8.73
C ARG A 68 10.80 14.26 8.28
N PRO A 69 10.15 15.18 7.57
CA PRO A 69 10.78 16.46 7.24
C PRO A 69 11.04 17.26 8.52
N LEU A 70 12.14 18.01 8.53
CA LEU A 70 12.51 18.87 9.65
C LEU A 70 12.04 20.30 9.39
N ASP A 71 11.66 21.01 10.45
CA ASP A 71 11.42 22.45 10.42
C ASP A 71 12.74 23.25 10.40
N LYS A 72 12.64 24.59 10.44
CA LYS A 72 13.81 25.49 10.47
C LYS A 72 14.70 25.32 11.71
N ASN A 73 14.18 24.71 12.77
CA ASN A 73 14.85 24.49 14.04
C ASN A 73 15.38 23.06 14.19
N GLY A 74 15.22 22.21 13.16
CA GLY A 74 15.65 20.81 13.18
C GLY A 74 14.68 19.86 13.90
N VAL A 75 13.43 20.29 14.16
CA VAL A 75 12.39 19.48 14.81
C VAL A 75 11.58 18.74 13.75
N GLU A 76 11.28 17.46 13.98
CA GLU A 76 10.45 16.65 13.07
C GLU A 76 9.02 17.20 12.99
N MET A 77 8.56 17.45 11.77
CA MET A 77 7.19 17.88 11.53
C MET A 77 6.27 16.66 11.38
N PRO A 78 5.05 16.71 11.97
CA PRO A 78 4.06 15.68 11.74
C PRO A 78 3.69 15.63 10.25
N VAL A 79 3.64 14.43 9.70
CA VAL A 79 3.18 14.20 8.33
C VAL A 79 1.69 13.88 8.41
N GLU A 80 0.86 14.78 7.89
CA GLU A 80 -0.57 14.53 7.70
C GLU A 80 -0.77 13.82 6.35
N PRO A 81 -1.06 12.52 6.33
CA PRO A 81 -1.17 11.77 5.09
C PRO A 81 -2.40 12.26 4.30
N ARG A 82 -2.15 12.81 3.10
CA ARG A 82 -3.20 13.18 2.14
C ARG A 82 -3.15 12.23 0.96
N PHE A 83 -4.20 11.44 0.81
CA PHE A 83 -4.33 10.52 -0.31
C PHE A 83 -5.25 11.15 -1.36
N SER A 84 -4.80 11.19 -2.62
CA SER A 84 -5.70 11.39 -3.75
C SER A 84 -6.15 10.03 -4.27
N ASN A 85 -7.29 9.99 -4.93
CA ASN A 85 -7.80 8.82 -5.64
C ASN A 85 -7.02 8.53 -6.95
N GLY A 86 -5.89 9.20 -7.19
CA GLY A 86 -5.04 8.99 -8.37
C GLY A 86 -5.64 9.45 -9.70
N THR A 87 -6.91 9.86 -9.75
CA THR A 87 -7.46 10.61 -10.87
C THR A 87 -6.99 12.05 -10.73
N ALA A 88 -6.09 12.49 -11.61
CA ALA A 88 -5.86 13.92 -11.78
C ALA A 88 -7.20 14.59 -12.12
N MET A 89 -7.72 15.40 -11.21
CA MET A 89 -8.64 16.49 -11.51
C MET A 89 -7.94 17.79 -11.16
#